data_AF-A0A7C5XRN9-F1
#
_entry.id   AF-A0A7C5XRN9-F1
#
_cell.length_a   1.000
_cell.length_b   1.000
_cell.length_c   1.000
_cell.angle_alpha   90.00
_cell.angle_beta   90.00
_cell.angle_gamma   90.00
#
_symmetry.space_group_name_H-M   'P 1'
#
loop_
_entity.id
_entity.type
_entity.pdbx_description
1 polymer ?
#
loop_
_entity_poly.entity_id
_entity_poly.type
_entity_poly.pdbx_seq_one_letter_code
_entity_poly.pdbx_strand_id
1 'polypeptide(L)'
;GRMVKAFDEAVFSHKPGEIVGPIKSQFGYHIIKVEGFRPARVRPLSEVKDQVKFRLLESRAAAEGESRAAALARRIEREKPKTDAAWDKLAKGDEAVNSFVSPPFGEKDVIPGIGQNPDLSKAIFAAKVGDTGGPAPISRGWMIWQLKEIQPAGIPPLKEIKDKVAGLVVKEKALKMARAKASELAAAWKAGKDVKALAKKMGVAVTPVRSHKRGQPIPGVGPSPELDEAIFAASTGAVVGPVTVPKRGAAVAKVVALTVLTPEELKAAMGAVRKNLEDQRVNNLISSILEERRRNTVITVDQQLIDRFAPKKTSG
;
A
#
# COMPACT_ATOMS: atom_id res chain seq x y z
N GLY A 1 -13.24 -26.56 26.04
CA GLY A 1 -12.45 -26.46 24.79
C GLY A 1 -12.14 -25.01 24.50
N ARG A 2 -11.62 -24.70 23.30
CA ARG A 2 -11.39 -23.30 22.86
C ARG A 2 -12.64 -22.66 22.26
N MET A 3 -13.73 -23.41 22.07
CA MET A 3 -15.00 -22.90 21.56
C MET A 3 -15.93 -22.50 22.72
N VAL A 4 -17.01 -21.79 22.39
CA VAL A 4 -18.07 -21.48 23.36
C VAL A 4 -18.75 -22.75 23.84
N LYS A 5 -19.21 -22.76 25.09
CA LYS A 5 -19.78 -23.95 25.77
C LYS A 5 -20.84 -24.66 24.92
N ALA A 6 -21.78 -23.92 24.34
CA ALA A 6 -22.83 -24.47 23.49
C ALA A 6 -22.31 -25.23 22.25
N PHE A 7 -21.14 -24.86 21.72
CA PHE A 7 -20.53 -25.51 20.56
C PHE A 7 -19.72 -26.73 20.97
N ASP A 8 -18.94 -26.61 22.05
CA ASP A 8 -18.20 -27.75 22.59
C ASP A 8 -19.15 -28.89 22.96
N GLU A 9 -20.25 -28.59 23.68
CA GLU A 9 -21.24 -29.61 24.04
C GLU A 9 -21.91 -30.23 22.81
N ALA A 10 -22.28 -29.41 21.82
CA ALA A 10 -22.90 -29.89 20.59
C ALA A 10 -21.95 -30.77 19.77
N VAL A 11 -20.68 -30.43 19.67
CA VAL A 11 -19.70 -31.17 18.86
C VAL A 11 -19.25 -32.46 19.57
N PHE A 12 -18.93 -32.41 20.86
CA PHE A 12 -18.35 -33.56 21.58
C PHE A 12 -19.39 -34.58 22.06
N SER A 13 -20.69 -34.25 22.04
CA SER A 13 -21.77 -35.17 22.40
C SER A 13 -22.34 -35.96 21.21
N HIS A 14 -21.89 -35.67 19.98
CA HIS A 14 -22.43 -36.26 18.75
C HIS A 14 -21.35 -37.02 17.98
N LYS A 15 -21.76 -37.94 17.11
CA LYS A 15 -20.83 -38.79 16.37
C LYS A 15 -20.32 -38.09 15.10
N PRO A 16 -19.13 -38.49 14.59
CA PRO A 16 -18.69 -38.09 13.26
C PRO A 16 -19.76 -38.42 12.19
N GLY A 17 -19.99 -37.49 11.28
CA GLY A 17 -21.00 -37.52 10.24
C GLY A 17 -22.32 -36.82 10.61
N GLU A 18 -22.61 -36.62 11.90
CA GLU A 18 -23.89 -36.08 12.35
C GLU A 18 -24.00 -34.56 12.16
N ILE A 19 -25.22 -34.13 11.84
CA ILE A 19 -25.58 -32.71 11.76
C ILE A 19 -26.38 -32.37 13.02
N VAL A 20 -25.87 -31.43 13.81
CA VAL A 20 -26.37 -31.01 15.11
C VAL A 20 -26.91 -29.60 15.02
N GLY A 21 -28.20 -29.43 15.31
CA GLY A 21 -28.81 -28.11 15.36
C GLY A 21 -30.34 -28.13 15.20
N PRO A 22 -30.98 -26.96 15.26
CA PRO A 22 -30.38 -25.65 15.50
C PRO A 22 -29.96 -25.45 16.97
N ILE A 23 -28.71 -25.06 17.21
CA ILE A 23 -28.19 -24.70 18.53
C ILE A 23 -28.10 -23.18 18.68
N LYS A 24 -28.55 -22.65 19.82
CA LYS A 24 -28.49 -21.22 20.13
C LYS A 24 -27.18 -20.90 20.85
N SER A 25 -26.44 -19.93 20.34
CA SER A 25 -25.25 -19.37 20.97
C SER A 25 -25.37 -17.85 21.09
N GLN A 26 -24.39 -17.20 21.74
CA GLN A 26 -24.28 -15.74 21.76
C GLN A 26 -24.12 -15.12 20.36
N PHE A 27 -23.81 -15.94 19.35
CA PHE A 27 -23.64 -15.52 17.96
C PHE A 27 -24.86 -15.84 17.07
N GLY A 28 -25.97 -16.32 17.65
CA GLY A 28 -27.19 -16.66 16.92
C GLY A 28 -27.49 -18.17 16.89
N TYR A 29 -28.20 -18.62 15.85
CA TYR A 29 -28.54 -20.03 15.66
C TYR A 29 -27.57 -20.69 14.68
N HIS A 30 -27.10 -21.87 15.02
CA HIS A 30 -26.10 -22.59 14.22
C HIS A 30 -26.52 -24.04 14.00
N ILE A 31 -26.11 -24.57 12.85
CA ILE A 31 -26.18 -25.99 12.52
C ILE A 31 -24.74 -26.43 12.30
N ILE A 32 -24.29 -27.45 13.02
CA ILE A 32 -22.92 -27.95 13.03
C ILE A 32 -22.90 -29.35 12.44
N LYS A 33 -22.08 -29.60 11.42
CA LYS A 33 -21.77 -30.97 10.99
C LYS A 33 -20.48 -31.42 11.65
N VAL A 34 -20.53 -32.49 12.44
CA VAL A 34 -19.34 -33.08 13.07
C VAL A 34 -18.62 -33.91 12.01
N GLU A 35 -17.53 -33.42 11.42
CA GLU A 35 -16.82 -34.19 10.39
C GLU A 35 -15.98 -35.34 10.96
N GLY A 36 -15.50 -35.20 12.20
CA GLY A 36 -14.71 -36.22 12.88
C GLY A 36 -13.90 -35.66 14.04
N PHE A 37 -13.41 -36.56 14.89
CA PHE A 37 -12.54 -36.21 16.01
C PHE A 37 -11.09 -36.53 15.67
N ARG A 38 -10.21 -35.53 15.80
CA ARG A 38 -8.76 -35.74 15.75
C ARG A 38 -8.27 -35.85 17.19
N PRO A 39 -7.70 -37.00 17.62
CA PRO A 39 -7.19 -37.14 18.97
C PRO A 39 -6.12 -36.09 19.22
N ALA A 40 -6.17 -35.46 20.39
CA ALA A 40 -5.12 -34.55 20.82
C ALA A 40 -3.82 -35.34 20.94
N ARG A 41 -2.93 -35.18 19.96
CA ARG A 41 -1.59 -35.76 20.02
C ARG A 41 -0.61 -34.71 20.54
N VAL A 42 0.21 -35.10 21.51
CA VAL A 42 1.41 -34.32 21.83
C VAL A 42 2.33 -34.46 20.63
N ARG A 43 2.55 -33.35 19.91
CA ARG A 43 3.53 -33.32 18.82
C ARG A 43 4.90 -33.56 19.46
N PRO A 44 5.62 -34.64 19.12
CA PRO A 44 6.93 -34.88 19.68
C PRO A 44 7.88 -33.74 19.32
N LEU A 45 8.87 -33.48 20.17
CA LEU A 45 9.84 -32.40 19.93
C LEU A 45 10.48 -32.51 18.54
N SER A 46 10.69 -33.73 18.02
CA SER A 46 11.20 -33.96 16.66
C SER A 46 10.35 -33.33 15.55
N GLU A 47 9.03 -33.24 15.71
CA GLU A 47 8.12 -32.65 14.71
C GLU A 47 8.06 -31.12 14.76
N VAL A 48 8.38 -30.52 15.91
CA VAL A 48 8.29 -29.08 16.15
C VAL A 48 9.63 -28.42 16.43
N LYS A 49 10.73 -29.19 16.37
CA LYS A 49 12.06 -28.77 16.81
C LYS A 49 12.45 -27.44 16.17
N ASP A 50 12.25 -27.30 14.86
CA ASP A 50 12.63 -26.11 14.12
C ASP A 50 11.72 -24.91 14.42
N GLN A 51 10.41 -25.14 14.60
CA GLN A 51 9.48 -24.09 15.01
C GLN A 51 9.81 -23.56 16.41
N VAL A 52 10.10 -24.46 17.36
CA VAL A 52 10.49 -24.11 18.73
C VAL A 52 11.86 -23.44 18.74
N LYS A 53 12.83 -23.96 17.99
CA LYS A 53 14.15 -23.34 17.83
C LYS A 53 14.03 -21.93 17.27
N PHE A 54 13.23 -21.72 16.23
CA PHE A 54 13.02 -20.40 15.64
C PHE A 54 12.43 -19.42 16.64
N ARG A 55 11.33 -19.78 17.32
CA ARG A 55 10.72 -18.92 18.36
C ARG A 55 11.67 -18.64 19.51
N LEU A 56 12.46 -19.63 19.93
CA LEU A 56 13.43 -19.46 21.00
C LEU A 56 14.58 -18.53 20.56
N LEU A 57 15.03 -18.64 19.31
CA LEU A 57 16.03 -17.76 18.74
C LEU A 57 15.50 -16.32 18.64
N GLU A 58 14.27 -16.12 18.15
CA GLU A 58 13.63 -14.79 18.11
C GLU A 58 13.50 -14.19 19.52
N SER A 59 13.01 -14.97 20.48
CA SER A 59 12.86 -14.52 21.87
C SER A 59 14.20 -14.16 22.50
N ARG A 60 15.25 -14.97 22.28
CA ARG A 60 16.60 -14.66 22.75
C ARG A 60 17.18 -13.43 22.06
N ALA A 61 16.99 -13.28 20.75
CA ALA A 61 17.45 -12.11 20.02
C ALA A 61 16.74 -10.83 20.49
N ALA A 62 15.43 -10.89 20.76
CA ALA A 62 14.67 -9.78 21.30
C ALA A 62 15.17 -9.38 22.70
N ALA A 63 15.35 -10.35 23.61
CA ALA A 63 15.85 -10.11 24.96
C ALA A 63 17.29 -9.56 24.97
N GLU A 64 18.15 -10.10 24.11
CA GLU A 64 19.52 -9.59 23.93
C GLU A 64 19.51 -8.16 23.37
N GLY A 65 18.67 -7.88 22.37
CA GLY A 65 18.52 -6.54 21.80
C GLY A 65 18.04 -5.52 22.83
N GLU A 66 17.06 -5.89 23.66
CA GLU A 66 16.58 -5.05 24.76
C GLU A 66 17.67 -4.79 25.80
N SER A 67 18.40 -5.84 26.19
CA SER A 67 19.51 -5.74 27.15
C SER A 67 20.61 -4.81 26.65
N ARG A 68 21.02 -4.94 25.39
CA ARG A 68 22.01 -4.07 24.75
C ARG A 68 21.52 -2.64 24.65
N ALA A 69 20.26 -2.43 24.26
CA ALA A 69 19.67 -1.10 24.19
C ALA A 69 19.65 -0.42 25.57
N ALA A 70 19.29 -1.16 26.62
CA ALA A 70 19.33 -0.66 28.00
C ALA A 70 20.77 -0.35 28.46
N ALA A 71 21.75 -1.18 28.11
CA ALA A 71 23.15 -0.94 28.42
C ALA A 71 23.69 0.32 27.70
N LEU A 72 23.34 0.49 26.42
CA LEU A 72 23.68 1.66 25.62
C LEU A 72 23.04 2.93 26.20
N ALA A 73 21.78 2.88 26.61
CA ALA A 73 21.10 4.01 27.27
C ALA A 73 21.81 4.44 28.56
N ARG A 74 22.19 3.47 29.41
CA ARG A 74 22.97 3.76 30.63
C ARG A 74 24.34 4.37 30.33
N ARG A 75 24.97 3.94 29.23
CA ARG A 75 26.26 4.49 28.77
C ARG A 75 26.11 5.92 28.28
N ILE A 76 25.07 6.20 27.49
CA ILE A 76 24.75 7.55 27.00
C ILE A 76 24.46 8.49 28.17
N GLU A 77 23.70 8.05 29.18
CA GLU A 77 23.41 8.87 30.37
C GLU A 77 24.69 9.20 31.17
N ARG A 78 25.66 8.29 31.20
CA ARG A 78 26.95 8.52 31.86
C ARG A 78 27.88 9.42 31.06
N GLU A 79 28.00 9.18 29.75
CA GLU A 79 28.96 9.88 28.88
C GLU A 79 28.43 11.22 28.35
N LYS A 80 27.10 11.41 28.33
CA LYS A 80 26.38 12.61 27.87
C LYS A 80 26.96 13.18 26.56
N PRO A 81 26.99 12.38 25.48
CA PRO A 81 27.50 12.83 24.19
C PRO A 81 26.73 14.06 23.68
N LYS A 82 27.49 15.08 23.23
CA LYS A 82 26.92 16.34 22.69
C LYS A 82 27.30 16.62 21.24
N THR A 83 28.26 15.87 20.69
CA THR A 83 28.78 16.08 19.34
C THR A 83 28.60 14.82 18.51
N ASP A 84 28.45 15.00 17.19
CA ASP A 84 28.33 13.88 16.25
C ASP A 84 29.49 12.87 16.40
N ALA A 85 30.72 13.38 16.61
CA ALA A 85 31.90 12.54 16.84
C ALA A 85 31.82 11.70 18.13
N ALA A 86 31.18 12.21 19.20
CA ALA A 86 30.98 11.46 20.43
C ALA A 86 29.95 10.33 20.24
N TRP A 87 28.88 10.60 19.49
CA TRP A 87 27.89 9.59 19.09
C TRP A 87 28.49 8.52 18.18
N ASP A 88 29.32 8.90 17.21
CA ASP A 88 29.99 7.95 16.33
C ASP A 88 30.99 7.07 17.08
N LYS A 89 31.68 7.62 18.09
CA LYS A 89 32.57 6.83 18.96
C LYS A 89 31.79 5.82 19.80
N LEU A 90 30.59 6.18 20.27
CA LEU A 90 29.70 5.28 20.98
C LEU A 90 29.23 4.14 20.07
N ALA A 91 28.81 4.45 18.85
CA ALA A 91 28.36 3.48 17.86
C ALA A 91 29.48 2.52 17.43
N LYS A 92 30.68 3.05 17.11
CA LYS A 92 31.84 2.22 16.73
C LYS A 92 32.33 1.27 17.83
N GLY A 93 31.94 1.50 19.08
CA GLY A 93 32.27 0.63 20.20
C GLY A 93 31.45 -0.66 20.27
N ASP A 94 30.39 -0.78 19.46
CA ASP A 94 29.54 -1.97 19.39
C ASP A 94 29.08 -2.19 17.94
N GLU A 95 29.49 -3.28 17.32
CA GLU A 95 29.15 -3.61 15.92
C GLU A 95 27.63 -3.73 15.68
N ALA A 96 26.84 -3.93 16.74
CA ALA A 96 25.39 -3.96 16.66
C ALA A 96 24.73 -2.56 16.62
N VAL A 97 25.51 -1.48 16.75
CA VAL A 97 25.01 -0.11 16.86
C VAL A 97 25.40 0.70 15.63
N ASN A 98 24.39 1.31 15.00
CA ASN A 98 24.58 2.24 13.90
C ASN A 98 24.16 3.66 14.34
N SER A 99 24.99 4.66 14.06
CA SER A 99 24.64 6.08 14.20
C SER A 99 24.24 6.67 12.85
N PHE A 100 23.22 7.53 12.85
CA PHE A 100 22.88 8.35 11.69
C PHE A 100 22.15 9.61 12.15
N VAL A 101 22.15 10.64 11.30
CA VAL A 101 21.38 11.88 11.50
C VAL A 101 20.23 11.87 10.51
N SER A 102 19.00 12.00 11.01
CA SER A 102 17.82 12.08 10.15
C SER A 102 17.76 13.42 9.42
N PRO A 103 17.29 13.45 8.16
CA PRO A 103 16.80 14.69 7.54
C PRO A 103 15.65 15.30 8.38
N PRO A 104 15.34 16.59 8.22
CA PRO A 104 14.17 17.21 8.86
C PRO A 104 12.88 16.46 8.50
N PHE A 105 12.02 16.23 9.50
CA PHE A 105 10.74 15.54 9.34
C PHE A 105 9.68 16.21 10.21
N GLY A 106 8.42 16.14 9.79
CA GLY A 106 7.26 16.56 10.57
C GLY A 106 6.70 15.45 11.47
N GLU A 107 5.86 15.83 12.43
CA GLU A 107 5.32 14.91 13.45
C GLU A 107 4.56 13.70 12.87
N LYS A 108 3.96 13.86 11.68
CA LYS A 108 3.18 12.82 11.00
C LYS A 108 3.93 12.13 9.87
N ASP A 109 5.15 12.56 9.58
CA ASP A 109 5.93 12.05 8.47
C ASP A 109 6.55 10.68 8.78
N VAL A 110 6.93 9.97 7.72
CA VAL A 110 7.74 8.76 7.86
C VAL A 110 9.18 9.19 8.14
N ILE A 111 9.73 8.76 9.27
CA ILE A 111 11.11 9.09 9.65
C ILE A 111 12.07 8.25 8.78
N PRO A 112 12.93 8.86 7.94
CA PRO A 112 13.87 8.11 7.11
C PRO A 112 14.76 7.18 7.96
N GLY A 113 14.89 5.91 7.56
CA GLY A 113 15.64 4.88 8.30
C GLY A 113 14.86 4.13 9.37
N ILE A 114 13.87 4.79 10.00
CA ILE A 114 13.09 4.23 11.12
C ILE A 114 11.71 3.73 10.68
N GLY A 115 11.04 4.47 9.79
CA GLY A 115 9.66 4.20 9.38
C GLY A 115 8.64 5.03 10.14
N GLN A 116 7.38 4.59 10.10
CA GLN A 116 6.28 5.27 10.78
C GLN A 116 6.16 4.77 12.22
N ASN A 117 6.40 5.65 13.19
CA ASN A 117 6.27 5.35 14.61
C ASN A 117 5.65 6.56 15.35
N PRO A 118 4.32 6.56 15.57
CA PRO A 118 3.62 7.70 16.18
C PRO A 118 4.07 8.02 17.60
N ASP A 119 4.36 6.99 18.41
CA ASP A 119 4.76 7.19 19.81
C ASP A 119 6.16 7.79 19.90
N LEU A 120 7.08 7.31 19.05
CA LEU A 120 8.41 7.90 18.92
C LEU A 120 8.33 9.35 18.44
N SER A 121 7.51 9.62 17.41
CA SER A 121 7.35 10.97 16.87
C SER A 121 6.81 11.95 17.92
N LYS A 122 5.76 11.58 18.66
CA LYS A 122 5.23 12.38 19.77
C LYS A 122 6.28 12.67 20.83
N ALA A 123 7.07 11.66 21.22
CA ALA A 123 8.12 11.83 22.21
C ALA A 123 9.22 12.80 21.74
N ILE A 124 9.64 12.72 20.47
CA ILE A 124 10.65 13.62 19.90
C ILE A 124 10.12 15.05 19.79
N PHE A 125 8.87 15.24 19.35
CA PHE A 125 8.27 16.57 19.20
C PHE A 125 7.92 17.25 20.53
N ALA A 126 7.79 16.48 21.61
CA ALA A 126 7.65 17.01 22.97
C ALA A 126 9.00 17.36 23.64
N ALA A 127 10.13 17.00 23.02
CA ALA A 127 11.46 17.17 23.58
C ALA A 127 12.06 18.55 23.27
N LYS A 128 13.08 18.93 24.03
CA LYS A 128 13.89 20.15 23.81
C LYS A 128 15.20 19.81 23.11
N VAL A 129 15.78 20.78 22.42
CA VAL A 129 17.09 20.60 21.77
C VAL A 129 18.13 20.15 22.80
N GLY A 130 18.81 19.04 22.51
CA GLY A 130 19.78 18.38 23.37
C GLY A 130 19.21 17.22 24.20
N ASP A 131 17.89 17.13 24.34
CA ASP A 131 17.24 16.02 25.06
C ASP A 131 17.50 14.70 24.35
N THR A 132 17.66 13.65 25.15
CA THR A 132 17.81 12.28 24.68
C THR A 132 16.62 11.45 25.10
N GLY A 133 16.25 10.45 24.31
CA GLY A 133 15.14 9.56 24.63
C GLY A 133 15.31 8.16 24.05
N GLY A 134 14.44 7.25 24.50
CA GLY A 134 14.58 5.81 24.30
C GLY A 134 15.17 5.11 25.55
N PRO A 135 15.48 3.81 25.47
CA PRO A 135 15.40 2.96 24.29
C PRO A 135 13.95 2.68 23.87
N ALA A 136 13.64 2.88 22.59
CA ALA A 136 12.32 2.66 22.01
C ALA A 136 12.37 1.54 20.95
N PRO A 137 11.38 0.64 20.91
CA PRO A 137 11.34 -0.42 19.90
C PRO A 137 10.99 0.15 18.52
N ILE A 138 11.69 -0.34 17.50
CA ILE A 138 11.48 -0.04 16.08
C ILE A 138 11.49 -1.34 15.27
N SER A 139 11.00 -1.32 14.02
CA SER A 139 10.90 -2.54 13.21
C SER A 139 12.23 -3.28 12.97
N ARG A 140 13.37 -2.61 13.16
CA ARG A 140 14.72 -3.18 12.97
C ARG A 140 15.51 -3.33 14.27
N GLY A 141 14.86 -3.28 15.44
CA GLY A 141 15.52 -3.40 16.74
C GLY A 141 15.12 -2.28 17.71
N TRP A 142 16.12 -1.61 18.28
CA TRP A 142 15.91 -0.56 19.29
C TRP A 142 16.59 0.74 18.85
N MET A 143 16.00 1.86 19.24
CA MET A 143 16.51 3.19 18.96
C MET A 143 16.65 4.02 20.22
N ILE A 144 17.76 4.74 20.30
CA ILE A 144 17.98 5.84 21.23
C ILE A 144 18.24 7.07 20.35
N TRP A 145 17.67 8.21 20.73
CA TRP A 145 17.72 9.43 19.93
C TRP A 145 18.18 10.62 20.76
N GLN A 146 18.70 11.64 20.09
CA GLN A 146 18.94 12.97 20.63
C GLN A 146 18.32 14.00 19.70
N LEU A 147 17.58 14.97 20.24
CA LEU A 147 17.05 16.06 19.45
C LEU A 147 18.15 17.08 19.14
N LYS A 148 18.63 17.09 17.90
CA LYS A 148 19.73 17.96 17.47
C LYS A 148 19.32 19.41 17.24
N GLU A 149 18.17 19.62 16.60
CA GLU A 149 17.69 20.93 16.18
C GLU A 149 16.17 20.92 16.00
N ILE A 150 15.51 22.05 16.28
CA ILE A 150 14.10 22.28 15.94
C ILE A 150 14.05 23.33 14.83
N GLN A 151 13.49 22.97 13.68
CA GLN A 151 13.22 23.91 12.60
C GLN A 151 11.80 24.47 12.76
N PRO A 152 11.62 25.78 12.96
CA PRO A 152 10.31 26.37 13.14
C PRO A 152 9.47 26.17 11.87
N ALA A 153 8.17 25.88 12.04
CA ALA A 153 7.23 25.86 10.94
C ALA A 153 7.18 27.25 10.30
N GLY A 154 7.70 27.36 9.08
CA GLY A 154 7.80 28.63 8.36
C GLY A 154 8.00 28.40 6.87
N ILE A 155 7.83 29.47 6.09
CA ILE A 155 8.18 29.46 4.67
C ILE A 155 9.72 29.42 4.61
N PRO A 156 10.33 28.33 4.12
CA PRO A 156 11.79 28.26 4.01
C PRO A 156 12.27 29.42 3.14
N PRO A 157 13.43 30.03 3.45
CA PRO A 157 13.94 31.13 2.65
C PRO A 157 14.11 30.67 1.21
N LEU A 158 13.72 31.54 0.25
CA LEU A 158 13.75 31.21 -1.18
C LEU A 158 15.12 30.67 -1.64
N LYS A 159 16.22 31.05 -0.97
CA LYS A 159 17.58 30.55 -1.23
C LYS A 159 17.71 29.04 -1.03
N GLU A 160 17.07 28.47 -0.01
CA GLU A 160 17.17 27.04 0.33
C GLU A 160 16.26 26.17 -0.54
N ILE A 161 15.11 26.71 -0.94
CA ILE A 161 14.13 26.00 -1.78
C ILE A 161 14.16 26.44 -3.24
N LYS A 162 15.15 27.24 -3.66
CA LYS A 162 15.19 27.86 -4.99
C LYS A 162 15.04 26.82 -6.09
N ASP A 163 15.77 25.71 -6.00
CA ASP A 163 15.75 24.67 -7.03
C ASP A 163 14.43 23.90 -7.05
N LYS A 164 13.86 23.62 -5.86
CA LYS A 164 12.55 23.00 -5.72
C LYS A 164 11.45 23.89 -6.27
N VAL A 165 11.45 25.17 -5.93
CA VAL A 165 10.50 26.18 -6.42
C VAL A 165 10.68 26.43 -7.92
N ALA A 166 11.92 26.55 -8.39
CA ALA A 166 12.22 26.69 -9.82
C ALA A 166 11.67 25.50 -10.61
N GLY A 167 11.88 24.26 -10.12
CA GLY A 167 11.30 23.07 -10.73
C GLY A 167 9.76 23.09 -10.78
N LEU A 168 9.12 23.54 -9.69
CA LEU A 168 7.66 23.69 -9.63
C LEU A 168 7.15 24.77 -10.59
N VAL A 169 7.78 25.95 -10.62
CA VAL A 169 7.41 27.08 -11.49
C VAL A 169 7.64 26.75 -12.96
N VAL A 170 8.75 26.07 -13.29
CA VAL A 170 9.02 25.58 -14.65
C VAL A 170 7.91 24.63 -15.08
N LYS A 171 7.51 23.69 -14.22
CA LYS A 171 6.43 22.75 -14.49
C LYS A 171 5.08 23.45 -14.65
N GLU A 172 4.78 24.43 -13.80
CA GLU A 172 3.55 25.21 -13.87
C GLU A 172 3.48 26.04 -15.17
N LYS A 173 4.55 26.77 -15.50
CA LYS A 173 4.65 27.52 -16.75
C LYS A 173 4.56 26.60 -17.97
N ALA A 174 5.21 25.43 -17.93
CA ALA A 174 5.12 24.43 -18.98
C ALA A 174 3.69 23.93 -19.18
N LEU A 175 2.96 23.66 -18.10
CA LEU A 175 1.54 23.26 -18.17
C LEU A 175 0.66 24.38 -18.73
N LYS A 176 0.89 25.62 -18.32
CA LYS A 176 0.16 26.79 -18.85
C LYS A 176 0.41 26.97 -20.35
N MET A 177 1.66 26.85 -20.80
CA MET A 177 2.02 26.90 -22.22
C MET A 177 1.42 25.73 -23.01
N ALA A 178 1.47 24.51 -22.46
CA ALA A 178 0.86 23.34 -23.09
C ALA A 178 -0.66 23.50 -23.27
N ARG A 179 -1.34 24.05 -22.26
CA ARG A 179 -2.78 24.33 -22.32
C ARG A 179 -3.10 25.41 -23.35
N ALA A 180 -2.30 26.47 -23.45
CA ALA A 180 -2.46 27.51 -24.48
C ALA A 180 -2.31 26.92 -25.89
N LYS A 181 -1.24 26.16 -26.15
CA LYS A 181 -1.03 25.47 -27.43
C LYS A 181 -2.14 24.48 -27.75
N ALA A 182 -2.61 23.71 -26.77
CA ALA A 182 -3.74 22.80 -26.94
C ALA A 182 -5.05 23.55 -27.27
N SER A 183 -5.26 24.74 -26.68
CA SER A 183 -6.40 25.60 -27.01
C SER A 183 -6.36 26.07 -28.46
N GLU A 184 -5.19 26.55 -28.92
CA GLU A 184 -4.98 26.95 -30.31
C GLU A 184 -5.17 25.77 -31.28
N LEU A 185 -4.66 24.59 -30.94
CA LEU A 185 -4.84 23.37 -31.73
C LEU A 185 -6.32 22.97 -31.81
N ALA A 186 -7.03 23.00 -30.68
CA ALA A 186 -8.45 22.70 -30.64
C ALA A 186 -9.26 23.68 -31.50
N ALA A 187 -8.99 24.98 -31.42
CA ALA A 187 -9.66 25.99 -32.24
C ALA A 187 -9.37 25.80 -33.74
N ALA A 188 -8.10 25.57 -34.10
CA ALA A 188 -7.70 25.34 -35.49
C ALA A 188 -8.29 24.04 -36.06
N TRP A 189 -8.39 22.99 -35.25
CA TRP A 189 -8.96 21.71 -35.66
C TRP A 189 -10.49 21.79 -35.78
N LYS A 190 -11.16 22.55 -34.90
CA LYS A 190 -12.59 22.91 -35.02
C LYS A 190 -12.88 23.68 -36.30
N ALA A 191 -11.97 24.56 -36.72
CA ALA A 191 -12.07 25.32 -37.96
C ALA A 191 -11.79 24.48 -39.24
N GLY A 192 -11.62 23.16 -39.13
CA GLY A 192 -11.46 22.27 -40.28
C GLY A 192 -10.05 22.17 -40.86
N LYS A 193 -9.03 22.76 -40.20
CA LYS A 193 -7.64 22.63 -40.66
C LYS A 193 -7.12 21.20 -40.46
N ASP A 194 -6.20 20.77 -41.33
CA ASP A 194 -5.61 19.43 -41.26
C ASP A 194 -4.82 19.22 -39.96
N VAL A 195 -5.18 18.18 -39.21
CA VAL A 195 -4.59 17.88 -37.91
C VAL A 195 -3.14 17.43 -38.03
N LYS A 196 -2.75 16.78 -39.14
CA LYS A 196 -1.36 16.34 -39.34
C LYS A 196 -0.43 17.55 -39.57
N ALA A 197 -0.88 18.53 -40.36
CA ALA A 197 -0.17 19.80 -40.53
C ALA A 197 -0.08 20.60 -39.22
N LEU A 198 -1.17 20.70 -38.45
CA LEU A 198 -1.18 21.37 -37.14
C LEU A 198 -0.22 20.68 -36.16
N ALA A 199 -0.23 19.36 -36.14
CA ALA A 199 0.61 18.56 -35.27
C ALA A 199 2.10 18.72 -35.59
N LYS A 200 2.46 18.70 -36.88
CA LYS A 200 3.84 18.95 -37.35
C LYS A 200 4.30 20.37 -36.97
N LYS A 201 3.44 21.37 -37.13
CA LYS A 201 3.73 22.77 -36.76
C LYS A 201 3.98 22.94 -35.26
N MET A 202 3.24 22.20 -34.43
CA MET A 202 3.30 22.30 -32.97
C MET A 202 4.25 21.28 -32.31
N GLY A 203 4.87 20.39 -33.09
CA GLY A 203 5.77 19.35 -32.59
C GLY A 203 5.06 18.29 -31.74
N VAL A 204 3.78 18.02 -32.01
CA VAL A 204 2.96 17.04 -31.26
C VAL A 204 2.65 15.82 -32.13
N ALA A 205 2.48 14.66 -31.50
CA ALA A 205 2.11 13.42 -32.20
C ALA A 205 0.59 13.25 -32.26
N VAL A 206 0.06 12.86 -33.42
CA VAL A 206 -1.36 12.46 -33.57
C VAL A 206 -1.43 10.95 -33.53
N THR A 207 -2.11 10.42 -32.51
CA THR A 207 -2.29 8.97 -32.37
C THR A 207 -3.73 8.60 -32.72
N PRO A 208 -3.97 7.80 -33.78
CA PRO A 208 -5.30 7.27 -34.05
C PRO A 208 -5.65 6.23 -32.99
N VAL A 209 -6.76 6.46 -32.28
CA VAL A 209 -7.26 5.52 -31.29
C VAL A 209 -8.43 4.75 -31.89
N ARG A 210 -8.34 3.42 -31.90
CA ARG A 210 -9.40 2.52 -32.40
C ARG A 210 -10.02 1.77 -31.22
N SER A 211 -11.34 1.62 -31.24
CA SER A 211 -12.11 0.81 -30.29
C SER A 211 -11.88 1.15 -28.81
N HIS A 212 -11.71 2.44 -28.50
CA HIS A 212 -11.59 2.91 -27.11
C HIS A 212 -12.88 2.66 -26.33
N LYS A 213 -12.75 2.20 -25.08
CA LYS A 213 -13.87 1.98 -24.16
C LYS A 213 -13.73 2.89 -22.94
N ARG A 214 -14.86 3.36 -22.41
CA ARG A 214 -14.90 4.19 -21.20
C ARG A 214 -14.13 3.53 -20.06
N GLY A 215 -13.31 4.30 -19.36
CA GLY A 215 -12.49 3.84 -18.23
C GLY A 215 -11.18 3.13 -18.60
N GLN A 216 -10.87 2.94 -19.89
CA GLN A 216 -9.57 2.42 -20.31
C GLN A 216 -8.51 3.54 -20.44
N PRO A 217 -7.21 3.24 -20.29
CA PRO A 217 -6.16 4.18 -20.63
C PRO A 217 -6.19 4.53 -22.13
N ILE A 218 -6.12 5.82 -22.47
CA ILE A 218 -6.13 6.28 -23.86
C ILE A 218 -4.71 6.10 -24.45
N PRO A 219 -4.51 5.39 -25.58
CA PRO A 219 -3.21 5.23 -26.20
C PRO A 219 -2.52 6.59 -26.48
N GLY A 220 -1.25 6.72 -26.09
CA GLY A 220 -0.48 7.96 -26.22
C GLY A 220 -0.74 9.02 -25.13
N VAL A 221 -1.86 8.94 -24.41
CA VAL A 221 -2.22 9.90 -23.35
C VAL A 221 -2.12 9.26 -21.95
N GLY A 222 -2.55 8.02 -21.79
CA GLY A 222 -2.62 7.30 -20.52
C GLY A 222 -4.00 7.42 -19.85
N PRO A 223 -4.10 7.12 -18.53
CA PRO A 223 -5.34 7.25 -17.80
C PRO A 223 -5.69 8.74 -17.62
N SER A 224 -6.84 9.16 -18.15
CA SER A 224 -7.39 10.51 -17.97
C SER A 224 -8.92 10.44 -17.94
N PRO A 225 -9.52 10.38 -16.73
CA PRO A 225 -10.98 10.35 -16.58
C PRO A 225 -11.67 11.57 -17.21
N GLU A 226 -11.07 12.75 -17.09
CA GLU A 226 -11.66 14.01 -17.58
C GLU A 226 -11.72 14.05 -19.11
N LEU A 227 -10.68 13.54 -19.77
CA LEU A 227 -10.66 13.45 -21.22
C LEU A 227 -11.60 12.35 -21.72
N ASP A 228 -11.63 11.21 -21.04
CA ASP A 228 -12.52 10.10 -21.35
C ASP A 228 -13.99 10.53 -21.31
N GLU A 229 -14.39 11.18 -20.21
CA GLU A 229 -15.74 11.71 -20.05
C GLU A 229 -16.10 12.72 -21.16
N ALA A 230 -15.20 13.66 -21.45
CA ALA A 230 -15.44 14.67 -22.46
C ALA A 230 -15.53 14.09 -23.89
N ILE A 231 -14.76 13.04 -24.21
CA ILE A 231 -14.84 12.32 -25.49
C ILE A 231 -16.20 11.64 -25.64
N PHE A 232 -16.66 10.91 -24.62
CA PHE A 232 -17.92 10.17 -24.70
C PHE A 232 -19.16 11.06 -24.53
N ALA A 233 -19.03 12.27 -23.99
CA ALA A 233 -20.10 13.26 -23.95
C ALA A 233 -20.26 14.04 -25.27
N ALA A 234 -19.26 13.99 -26.16
CA ALA A 234 -19.26 14.74 -27.40
C ALA A 234 -19.86 13.96 -28.58
N SER A 235 -20.49 14.67 -29.52
CA SER A 235 -21.06 14.08 -30.73
C SER A 235 -20.01 13.63 -31.73
N THR A 236 -20.36 12.69 -32.61
CA THR A 236 -19.53 12.30 -33.75
C THR A 236 -19.15 13.53 -34.60
N GLY A 237 -17.86 13.65 -34.92
CA GLY A 237 -17.28 14.79 -35.62
C GLY A 237 -16.82 15.94 -34.72
N ALA A 238 -17.22 15.97 -33.45
CA ALA A 238 -16.85 17.04 -32.53
C ALA A 238 -15.39 16.93 -32.08
N VAL A 239 -14.75 18.11 -31.93
CA VAL A 239 -13.42 18.24 -31.36
C VAL A 239 -13.54 18.62 -29.88
N VAL A 240 -12.96 17.80 -29.02
CA VAL A 240 -12.98 17.89 -27.56
C VAL A 240 -11.63 18.43 -27.08
N GLY A 241 -11.67 19.40 -26.17
CA GLY A 241 -10.50 19.99 -25.54
C GLY A 241 -10.44 21.51 -25.64
N PRO A 242 -9.41 22.12 -25.01
CA PRO A 242 -8.27 21.46 -24.38
C PRO A 242 -8.62 20.86 -23.00
N VAL A 243 -8.25 19.59 -22.79
CA VAL A 243 -8.39 18.91 -21.48
C VAL A 243 -7.01 18.77 -20.84
N THR A 244 -6.88 19.15 -19.57
CA THR A 244 -5.62 19.00 -18.82
C THR A 244 -5.44 17.54 -18.43
N VAL A 245 -4.29 16.95 -18.77
CA VAL A 245 -3.90 15.60 -18.36
C VAL A 245 -2.85 15.71 -17.26
N PRO A 246 -3.17 15.33 -16.01
CA PRO A 246 -2.25 15.49 -14.88
C PRO A 246 -0.88 14.88 -15.17
N LYS A 247 0.18 15.63 -14.84
CA LYS A 247 1.60 15.26 -15.04
C LYS A 247 2.07 15.10 -16.50
N ARG A 248 1.17 15.11 -17.51
CA ARG A 248 1.51 14.89 -18.92
C ARG A 248 1.24 16.08 -19.86
N GLY A 249 0.40 17.03 -19.46
CA GLY A 249 0.17 18.26 -20.26
C GLY A 249 -1.30 18.53 -20.53
N ALA A 250 -1.63 18.76 -21.80
CA ALA A 250 -2.99 18.95 -22.28
C ALA A 250 -3.23 18.14 -23.55
N ALA A 251 -4.45 17.65 -23.73
CA ALA A 251 -4.86 16.82 -24.86
C ALA A 251 -6.07 17.43 -25.58
N VAL A 252 -6.14 17.15 -26.88
CA VAL A 252 -7.26 17.49 -27.76
C VAL A 252 -7.60 16.23 -28.55
N ALA A 253 -8.88 15.88 -28.61
CA ALA A 253 -9.37 14.70 -29.31
C ALA A 253 -10.47 15.08 -30.29
N LYS A 254 -10.68 14.27 -31.32
CA LYS A 254 -11.84 14.37 -32.21
C LYS A 254 -12.55 13.03 -32.20
N VAL A 255 -13.86 13.06 -31.95
CA VAL A 255 -14.70 11.86 -32.03
C VAL A 255 -14.92 11.56 -33.52
N VAL A 256 -14.29 10.51 -34.05
CA VAL A 256 -14.45 10.13 -35.46
C VAL A 256 -15.70 9.28 -35.65
N ALA A 257 -15.94 8.36 -34.73
CA ALA A 257 -17.12 7.50 -34.70
C ALA A 257 -17.45 7.19 -33.24
N LEU A 258 -18.74 7.18 -32.92
CA LEU A 258 -19.25 6.74 -31.63
C LEU A 258 -20.11 5.49 -31.88
N THR A 259 -19.64 4.34 -31.41
CA THR A 259 -20.45 3.12 -31.41
C THR A 259 -21.27 3.08 -30.14
N VAL A 260 -22.56 3.36 -30.25
CA VAL A 260 -23.52 3.24 -29.16
C VAL A 260 -24.18 1.87 -29.27
N LEU A 261 -24.25 1.12 -28.17
CA LEU A 261 -25.03 -0.12 -28.17
C LEU A 261 -26.50 0.22 -28.43
N THR A 262 -27.12 -0.49 -29.37
CA THR A 262 -28.56 -0.39 -29.59
C THR A 262 -29.33 -0.92 -28.36
N PRO A 263 -30.59 -0.51 -28.15
CA PRO A 263 -31.42 -1.07 -27.07
C PRO A 263 -31.56 -2.61 -27.15
N GLU A 264 -31.53 -3.17 -28.36
CA GLU A 264 -31.61 -4.61 -28.62
C GLU A 264 -30.32 -5.33 -28.22
N GLU A 265 -29.16 -4.80 -28.61
CA GLU A 265 -27.85 -5.31 -28.17
C GLU A 265 -27.66 -5.17 -26.66
N LEU A 266 -28.14 -4.08 -26.07
CA LEU A 266 -28.12 -3.88 -24.62
C LEU A 266 -28.98 -4.94 -23.92
N LYS A 267 -30.19 -5.21 -24.43
CA LYS A 267 -31.08 -6.25 -23.89
C LYS A 267 -30.46 -7.65 -24.03
N ALA A 268 -29.78 -7.93 -25.14
CA ALA A 268 -29.04 -9.17 -25.33
C ALA A 268 -27.83 -9.29 -24.38
N ALA A 269 -27.11 -8.19 -24.15
CA ALA A 269 -25.95 -8.14 -23.26
C ALA A 269 -26.32 -8.13 -21.77
N MET A 270 -27.53 -7.68 -21.40
CA MET A 270 -27.99 -7.57 -20.02
C MET A 270 -27.87 -8.88 -19.24
N GLY A 271 -28.17 -10.03 -19.86
CA GLY A 271 -28.03 -11.33 -19.21
C GLY A 271 -26.58 -11.65 -18.83
N ALA A 272 -25.64 -11.40 -19.76
CA ALA A 272 -24.21 -11.60 -19.51
C ALA A 272 -23.66 -10.59 -18.50
N VAL A 273 -24.09 -9.33 -18.57
CA VAL A 273 -23.69 -8.28 -17.60
C VAL A 273 -24.21 -8.60 -16.21
N ARG A 274 -25.47 -9.01 -16.07
CA ARG A 274 -26.05 -9.43 -14.79
C ARG A 274 -25.25 -10.60 -14.20
N LYS A 275 -24.99 -11.63 -15.01
CA LYS A 275 -24.21 -12.79 -14.57
C LYS A 275 -22.81 -12.39 -14.09
N ASN A 276 -22.11 -11.52 -14.83
CA ASN A 276 -20.78 -11.05 -14.44
C ASN A 276 -20.81 -10.24 -13.13
N LEU A 277 -21.82 -9.38 -12.94
CA LEU A 277 -21.99 -8.62 -11.69
C LEU A 277 -22.34 -9.54 -10.50
N GLU A 278 -23.16 -10.56 -10.74
CA GLU A 278 -23.45 -11.61 -9.74
C GLU A 278 -22.18 -12.38 -9.37
N ASP A 279 -21.42 -12.84 -10.37
CA ASP A 279 -20.15 -13.55 -10.17
C ASP A 279 -19.13 -12.67 -9.42
N GLN A 280 -19.01 -11.38 -9.76
CA GLN A 280 -18.16 -10.43 -9.04
C GLN A 280 -18.61 -10.26 -7.59
N ARG A 281 -19.92 -10.18 -7.33
CA ARG A 281 -20.45 -10.01 -5.97
C ARG A 281 -20.28 -11.27 -5.13
N VAL A 282 -20.48 -12.44 -5.73
CA VAL A 282 -20.19 -13.75 -5.11
C VAL A 282 -18.70 -13.86 -4.80
N ASN A 283 -17.81 -13.50 -5.73
CA ASN A 283 -16.37 -13.54 -5.52
C ASN A 283 -15.91 -12.56 -4.42
N ASN A 284 -16.48 -11.36 -4.38
CA ASN A 284 -16.19 -10.37 -3.33
C ASN A 284 -16.68 -10.86 -1.96
N LEU A 285 -17.88 -11.46 -1.89
CA LEU A 285 -18.42 -12.04 -0.66
C LEU A 285 -17.60 -13.25 -0.20
N ILE A 286 -17.21 -14.15 -1.10
CA ILE A 286 -16.33 -15.27 -0.78
C ILE A 286 -14.99 -14.74 -0.25
N SER A 287 -14.43 -13.72 -0.91
CA SER A 287 -13.16 -13.11 -0.46
C SER A 287 -13.30 -12.47 0.92
N SER A 288 -14.38 -11.74 1.19
CA SER A 288 -14.59 -11.15 2.52
C SER A 288 -14.81 -12.21 3.60
N ILE A 289 -15.60 -13.26 3.32
CA ILE A 289 -15.79 -14.40 4.24
C ILE A 289 -14.46 -15.13 4.46
N LEU A 290 -13.65 -15.34 3.42
CA LEU A 290 -12.34 -15.97 3.55
C LEU A 290 -11.38 -15.10 4.36
N GLU A 291 -11.37 -13.78 4.18
CA GLU A 291 -10.57 -12.86 4.97
C GLU A 291 -11.01 -12.82 6.43
N GLU A 292 -12.33 -12.79 6.69
CA GLU A 292 -12.90 -12.85 8.03
C GLU A 292 -12.56 -14.18 8.70
N ARG A 293 -12.73 -15.30 7.99
CA ARG A 293 -12.33 -16.62 8.48
C ARG A 293 -10.82 -16.70 8.68
N ARG A 294 -9.98 -16.15 7.81
CA ARG A 294 -8.51 -16.12 8.01
C ARG A 294 -8.14 -15.31 9.24
N ARG A 295 -8.83 -14.20 9.51
CA ARG A 295 -8.64 -13.40 10.74
C ARG A 295 -9.06 -14.16 11.99
N ASN A 296 -10.15 -14.92 11.92
CA ASN A 296 -10.77 -15.56 13.09
C ASN A 296 -10.41 -17.05 13.27
N THR A 297 -9.77 -17.68 12.27
CA THR A 297 -9.37 -19.09 12.30
C THR A 297 -7.88 -19.19 12.58
N VAL A 298 -7.52 -19.93 13.62
CA VAL A 298 -6.11 -20.26 13.91
C VAL A 298 -5.61 -21.26 12.85
N ILE A 299 -4.98 -20.74 11.80
CA ILE A 299 -4.37 -21.58 10.75
C ILE A 299 -3.15 -22.29 11.35
N THR A 300 -3.19 -23.62 11.40
CA THR A 300 -2.03 -24.44 11.77
C THR A 300 -1.46 -25.06 10.49
N VAL A 301 -0.27 -24.61 10.08
CA VAL A 301 0.41 -25.09 8.88
C VAL A 301 1.31 -26.28 9.24
N ASP A 302 1.15 -27.39 8.53
CA ASP A 302 2.03 -28.55 8.64
C ASP A 302 3.26 -28.35 7.74
N GLN A 303 4.28 -27.72 8.31
CA GLN A 303 5.55 -27.43 7.62
C GLN A 303 6.24 -28.69 7.07
N GLN A 304 6.08 -29.85 7.71
CA GLN A 304 6.77 -31.08 7.31
C GLN A 304 6.27 -31.61 5.96
N LEU A 305 4.98 -31.45 5.69
CA LEU A 305 4.40 -31.85 4.41
C LEU A 305 4.88 -30.92 3.28
N ILE A 306 4.98 -29.62 3.54
CA ILE A 306 5.43 -28.62 2.56
C ILE A 306 6.89 -28.87 2.18
N ASP A 307 7.76 -29.12 3.16
CA ASP A 307 9.19 -29.35 2.92
C ASP A 307 9.46 -30.67 2.18
N ARG A 308 8.60 -31.69 2.37
CA ARG A 308 8.70 -32.97 1.66
C ARG A 308 8.43 -32.86 0.16
N PHE A 309 7.60 -31.91 -0.26
CA PHE A 309 7.22 -31.68 -1.66
C PHE A 309 7.78 -30.39 -2.24
N ALA A 310 8.60 -29.65 -1.50
CA ALA A 310 9.29 -28.47 -2.01
C ALA A 310 10.23 -28.88 -3.17
N PRO A 311 10.19 -28.19 -4.32
CA PRO A 311 11.12 -28.46 -5.41
C PRO A 311 12.55 -28.29 -4.90
N LYS A 312 13.39 -29.32 -5.09
CA LYS A 312 14.81 -29.24 -4.73
C LYS A 312 15.40 -28.00 -5.39
N LYS A 313 15.82 -27.02 -4.57
CA LYS A 313 16.67 -25.94 -5.05
C LYS A 313 17.92 -26.58 -5.66
N THR A 314 18.03 -26.58 -6.98
CA THR A 314 19.30 -26.78 -7.66
C THR A 314 20.13 -25.53 -7.40
N SER A 315 20.90 -25.57 -6.31
CA SER A 315 21.96 -24.61 -6.02
C SER A 315 23.08 -24.78 -7.04
N GLY A 316 23.19 -23.80 -7.95
CA GLY A 316 24.47 -23.33 -8.49
C GLY A 316 25.03 -22.23 -7.62
#